data_AF-A0AAX2KVW3-F1
#
_entry.id   AF-A0AAX2KVW3-F1
#
_cell.length_a   1.000
_cell.length_b   1.000
_cell.length_c   1.000
_cell.angle_alpha   90.00
_cell.angle_beta   90.00
_cell.angle_gamma   90.00
#
_symmetry.space_group_name_H-M   'P 1'
#
loop_
_entity.id
_entity.type
_entity.pdbx_description
1 polymer ?
#
loop_
_entity_poly.entity_id
_entity_poly.type
_entity_poly.pdbx_seq_one_letter_code
_entity_poly.pdbx_strand_id
1 'polypeptide(L)' 'MCTAITYVSKDHYFGRNFDYEISYNEVVTITPRNYKFSFREVGNLDHHFAIIGIAAGLLIIRFIMMQ' A
#
# COMPACT_ATOMS: atom_id res chain seq x y z
N MET A 1 16.84 -4.69 7.25
CA MET A 1 17.29 -4.32 5.88
C MET A 1 16.23 -4.81 4.90
N CYS A 2 15.44 -3.94 4.28
CA CYS A 2 14.38 -4.39 3.37
C CYS A 2 14.95 -4.73 1.98
N THR A 3 14.40 -5.77 1.33
CA THR A 3 14.77 -6.18 -0.05
C THR A 3 13.52 -6.33 -0.89
N ALA A 4 13.50 -5.76 -2.10
CA ALA A 4 12.43 -5.92 -3.08
C ALA A 4 12.95 -6.65 -4.33
N ILE A 5 12.13 -7.56 -4.87
CA ILE A 5 12.50 -8.35 -6.04
C ILE A 5 11.35 -8.42 -7.05
N THR A 6 11.75 -8.55 -8.30
CA THR A 6 10.87 -8.92 -9.42
C THR A 6 11.36 -10.26 -9.95
N TYR A 7 10.44 -11.18 -10.23
CA TYR A 7 10.77 -12.48 -10.81
C TYR A 7 9.85 -12.77 -11.98
N VAL A 8 10.40 -13.33 -13.06
CA VAL A 8 9.65 -13.69 -14.26
C VAL A 8 9.86 -15.17 -14.51
N SER A 9 8.75 -15.90 -14.58
CA SER A 9 8.72 -17.30 -15.02
C SER A 9 7.72 -17.40 -16.16
N LYS A 10 6.55 -18.00 -15.94
CA LYS A 10 5.40 -17.90 -16.86
C LYS A 10 4.68 -16.54 -16.72
N ASP A 11 4.50 -16.10 -15.49
CA ASP A 11 3.90 -14.81 -15.14
C ASP A 11 4.96 -13.89 -14.49
N HIS A 12 4.55 -12.64 -14.24
CA HIS A 12 5.38 -11.64 -13.56
C HIS A 12 5.01 -11.57 -12.07
N TYR A 13 6.02 -11.67 -11.21
CA TYR A 13 5.88 -11.63 -9.76
C TYR A 13 6.61 -10.41 -9.20
N PHE A 14 5.99 -9.79 -8.19
CA PHE A 14 6.55 -8.65 -7.47
C PHE A 14 6.36 -8.87 -5.96
N GLY A 15 7.41 -8.63 -5.18
CA GLY A 15 7.36 -8.80 -3.72
C GLY A 15 8.55 -8.17 -3.02
N ARG A 16 8.46 -8.07 -1.69
CA ARG A 16 9.53 -7.55 -0.84
C ARG A 16 9.52 -8.20 0.53
N ASN A 17 10.67 -8.23 1.19
CA ASN A 17 10.72 -8.43 2.63
C ASN A 17 10.53 -7.09 3.36
N PHE A 18 9.94 -7.14 4.56
CA PHE A 18 9.80 -5.99 5.44
C PHE A 18 10.50 -6.28 6.77
N ASP A 19 11.78 -5.92 6.82
CA ASP A 19 12.63 -6.16 7.98
C ASP A 19 12.73 -4.88 8.83
N TYR A 20 11.92 -4.84 9.89
CA TYR A 20 11.92 -3.80 10.91
C TYR A 20 11.88 -4.43 12.31
N GLU A 21 12.39 -3.73 13.33
CA GLU A 21 12.54 -4.27 14.69
C GLU A 21 11.20 -4.41 15.44
N ILE A 22 10.17 -3.70 14.98
CA ILE A 22 8.84 -3.64 15.59
C ILE A 22 7.78 -3.90 14.51
N SER A 23 6.78 -4.71 14.83
CA SER A 23 5.61 -4.93 13.97
C SER A 23 4.49 -3.96 14.32
N TYR A 24 3.94 -3.27 13.31
CA TYR A 24 2.88 -2.27 13.45
C TYR A 24 1.50 -2.80 13.08
N ASN A 25 1.21 -4.04 13.45
CA ASN A 25 -0.05 -4.73 13.14
C ASN A 25 -0.36 -4.68 11.63
N GLU A 26 0.58 -5.16 10.83
CA GLU A 26 0.49 -5.16 9.37
C GLU A 26 -0.72 -5.98 8.89
N VAL A 27 -1.54 -5.39 8.02
CA VAL A 27 -2.76 -6.01 7.49
C VAL A 27 -2.79 -5.97 5.96
N VAL A 28 -3.36 -7.02 5.37
CA VAL A 28 -3.68 -7.01 3.93
C VAL A 28 -4.85 -6.05 3.71
N THR A 29 -4.62 -5.03 2.88
CA THR A 29 -5.58 -3.96 2.60
C THR A 29 -5.89 -3.91 1.12
N ILE A 30 -7.18 -3.75 0.80
CA ILE A 30 -7.68 -3.53 -0.55
C ILE A 30 -8.31 -2.14 -0.58
N THR A 31 -7.84 -1.28 -1.47
CA THR A 31 -8.45 0.04 -1.72
C THR A 31 -9.31 -0.04 -2.98
N PRO A 32 -10.66 0.02 -2.87
CA PRO A 32 -11.55 -0.08 -4.01
C PRO A 32 -11.52 1.20 -4.85
N ARG A 33 -11.94 1.12 -6.11
CA ARG A 33 -11.86 2.22 -7.09
C ARG A 33 -12.62 3.50 -6.71
N ASN A 34 -13.68 3.37 -5.90
CA ASN A 34 -14.54 4.49 -5.48
C ASN A 34 -14.17 5.00 -4.09
N TYR A 35 -13.01 4.61 -3.56
CA TYR A 35 -12.49 5.20 -2.33
C TYR A 35 -11.88 6.56 -2.68
N LYS A 36 -12.32 7.63 -2.02
CA LYS A 36 -11.78 8.95 -2.29
C LYS A 36 -10.38 9.09 -1.70
N PHE A 37 -9.40 9.31 -2.56
CA PHE A 37 -8.09 9.76 -2.12
C PHE A 37 -8.05 11.28 -1.98
N SER A 38 -7.91 11.74 -0.73
CA SER A 38 -7.73 13.15 -0.43
C SER A 38 -6.25 13.44 -0.22
N PHE A 39 -5.67 14.27 -1.07
CA PHE A 39 -4.25 14.64 -1.01
C PHE A 39 -4.07 16.00 -0.36
N ARG A 40 -2.93 16.20 0.29
CA ARG A 40 -2.65 17.45 0.99
C ARG A 40 -2.38 18.60 0.04
N GLU A 41 -1.51 18.39 -0.94
CA GLU A 41 -0.96 19.46 -1.79
C GLU A 41 -1.40 19.38 -3.26
N VAL A 42 -2.10 18.31 -3.65
CA VAL A 42 -2.53 18.07 -5.03
C VAL A 42 -4.03 17.76 -5.10
N GLY A 43 -4.60 17.79 -6.30
CA GLY A 43 -6.04 17.55 -6.50
C GLY A 43 -6.48 16.15 -6.06
N ASN A 44 -7.63 16.08 -5.38
CA ASN A 44 -8.20 14.82 -4.91
C ASN A 44 -8.55 13.88 -6.06
N LEU A 45 -8.47 12.56 -5.80
CA LEU A 45 -8.95 11.52 -6.73
C LEU A 45 -10.19 10.85 -6.14
N ASP A 46 -11.36 11.18 -6.70
CA ASP A 46 -12.62 10.55 -6.31
C ASP A 46 -12.79 9.15 -6.91
N HIS A 47 -12.08 8.85 -8.01
CA HIS A 47 -12.04 7.54 -8.65
C HIS A 47 -10.62 7.18 -9.09
N HIS A 48 -10.19 5.94 -8.83
CA HIS A 48 -8.84 5.45 -9.12
C HIS A 48 -8.83 3.93 -9.39
N PHE A 49 -7.68 3.35 -9.76
CA PHE A 49 -7.56 1.89 -9.91
C PHE A 49 -7.60 1.18 -8.56
N ALA A 50 -8.15 -0.04 -8.51
CA ALA A 50 -8.13 -0.82 -7.27
C ALA A 50 -6.70 -1.23 -6.94
N ILE A 51 -6.32 -1.13 -5.66
CA ILE A 51 -4.97 -1.43 -5.19
C ILE A 51 -5.06 -2.49 -4.08
N ILE A 52 -4.12 -3.44 -4.09
CA ILE A 52 -3.95 -4.42 -3.02
C ILE A 52 -2.51 -4.35 -2.50
N GLY A 53 -2.34 -4.42 -1.19
CA GLY A 53 -1.03 -4.38 -0.55
C GLY A 53 -1.10 -4.65 0.95
N ILE A 54 0.05 -4.48 1.61
CA ILE A 54 0.15 -4.58 3.08
C ILE A 54 0.27 -3.16 3.64
N ALA A 55 -0.50 -2.85 4.68
CA ALA A 55 -0.49 -1.57 5.37
C ALA A 55 -0.29 -1.75 6.88
N ALA A 56 0.36 -0.78 7.54
CA ALA A 56 0.47 -0.77 8.99
C ALA A 56 -0.90 -0.45 9.63
N GLY A 57 -1.39 -1.34 10.50
CA GLY A 57 -2.76 -1.30 11.03
C GLY A 57 -2.97 -0.34 12.21
N LEU A 58 -1.95 0.38 12.67
CA LEU A 58 -2.07 1.24 13.86
C LEU A 58 -2.95 2.49 13.65
N LEU A 59 -3.21 2.88 12.40
CA LEU A 59 -4.09 4.02 12.08
C LEU A 59 -4.90 3.71 10.83
N ILE A 60 -6.15 3.25 11.05
CA ILE A 60 -7.33 3.37 10.17
C ILE A 60 -7.01 4.19 8.92
N ILE A 61 -6.81 3.55 7.75
CA ILE A 61 -7.15 3.94 6.35
C ILE A 61 -6.98 5.43 5.92
N ARG A 62 -6.51 6.34 6.77
CA ARG A 62 -6.44 7.80 6.63
C ARG A 62 -5.02 8.30 6.40
N PHE A 63 -4.02 7.41 6.49
CA PHE A 63 -2.62 7.85 6.59
C PHE A 63 -1.73 7.52 5.39
N ILE A 64 -2.19 6.76 4.39
CA ILE A 64 -1.32 6.37 3.26
C ILE A 64 -1.06 7.50 2.25
N MET A 65 -1.73 8.67 2.33
CA MET A 65 -1.34 9.84 1.50
C MET A 65 -1.26 11.17 2.26
N MET A 66 -0.69 11.11 3.47
CA MET A 66 -0.31 12.29 4.27
C MET A 66 1.22 12.44 4.44
N GLN A 67 2.03 11.88 3.55
CA GLN A 67 3.43 12.29 3.37
C GLN A 67 3.68 12.62 1.90
#